data_AF-A0A368A1Y8-F1
#
_entry.id   AF-A0A368A1Y8-F1
#
_cell.length_a   1.000
_cell.length_b   1.000
_cell.length_c   1.000
_cell.angle_alpha   90.00
_cell.angle_beta   90.00
_cell.angle_gamma   90.00
#
_symmetry.space_group_name_H-M   'P 1'
#
loop_
_entity.id
_entity.type
_entity.pdbx_description
1 polymer ?
#
loop_
_entity_poly.entity_id
_entity_poly.type
_entity_poly.pdbx_seq_one_letter_code
_entity_poly.pdbx_strand_id
1 'polypeptide(L)' 'MAMLPGVLNPLGARALYIFQNGIDTCYRIHGSPEWCSIGHSVSSGCIRLINQDIIDLYKRVIVGASVIVY' A
#
# COMPACT_ATOMS: atom_id res chain seq x y z
N MET A 1 -5.76 -17.76 5.31
CA MET A 1 -5.46 -18.06 3.89
C MET A 1 -4.96 -16.79 3.24
N ALA A 2 -3.81 -16.82 2.57
CA ALA A 2 -3.35 -15.69 1.78
C ALA A 2 -4.22 -15.58 0.51
N MET A 3 -4.74 -14.38 0.24
CA MET A 3 -5.53 -14.12 -0.96
C MET A 3 -4.61 -14.04 -2.17
N LEU A 4 -4.97 -14.69 -3.27
CA LEU A 4 -4.17 -14.68 -4.49
C LEU A 4 -4.06 -13.25 -5.06
N PRO A 5 -2.98 -12.94 -5.80
CA PRO A 5 -2.93 -11.73 -6.61
C PRO A 5 -4.13 -11.69 -7.58
N GLY A 6 -4.71 -10.51 -7.79
CA GLY A 6 -5.83 -10.34 -8.70
C GLY A 6 -6.67 -9.11 -8.41
N VAL A 7 -7.68 -8.87 -9.25
CA VAL A 7 -8.55 -7.67 -9.19
C VAL A 7 -9.35 -7.54 -7.89
N LEU A 8 -9.57 -8.65 -7.20
CA LEU A 8 -10.30 -8.69 -5.92
C LEU A 8 -9.39 -8.50 -4.71
N ASN A 9 -8.06 -8.52 -4.89
CA ASN A 9 -7.14 -8.42 -3.77
C ASN A 9 -7.20 -7.00 -3.17
N PRO A 10 -7.44 -6.85 -1.86
CA PRO A 10 -7.55 -5.53 -1.23
C PRO A 10 -6.25 -4.72 -1.27
N LEU A 11 -5.10 -5.36 -1.54
CA LEU A 11 -3.82 -4.68 -1.78
C LEU A 11 -3.75 -4.01 -3.16
N GLY A 12 -4.73 -4.25 -4.03
CA GLY A 12 -4.81 -3.65 -5.35
C GLY A 12 -3.65 -4.04 -6.26
N ALA A 13 -3.27 -3.10 -7.15
CA ALA A 13 -2.30 -3.37 -8.19
C ALA A 13 -0.86 -3.56 -7.68
N ARG A 14 -0.47 -2.86 -6.62
CA ARG A 14 0.90 -2.86 -6.06
C ARG A 14 0.85 -2.64 -4.55
N ALA A 15 1.88 -3.12 -3.85
CA ALA A 15 2.07 -2.89 -2.42
C ALA A 15 3.55 -2.66 -2.11
N LEU A 16 3.81 -1.71 -1.23
CA LEU A 16 5.11 -1.39 -0.65
C LEU A 16 5.04 -1.68 0.85
N TYR A 17 6.02 -2.41 1.36
CA TYR A 17 6.05 -2.91 2.73
C TYR A 17 6.93 -2.00 3.58
N ILE A 18 6.44 -1.60 4.73
CA ILE A 18 7.15 -0.68 5.62
C ILE A 18 7.85 -1.50 6.71
N PHE A 19 9.16 -1.33 6.78
CA PHE A 19 10.00 -1.95 7.80
C PHE A 19 10.56 -0.88 8.72
N GLN A 20 10.68 -1.20 10.01
CA GLN A 20 11.37 -0.38 11.00
C GLN A 20 12.46 -1.22 11.67
N ASN A 21 13.71 -0.78 11.58
CA ASN A 21 14.87 -1.51 12.11
C ASN A 21 14.95 -2.97 11.62
N GLY A 22 14.55 -3.23 10.36
CA GLY A 22 14.52 -4.57 9.76
C GLY A 22 13.30 -5.42 10.14
N ILE A 23 12.39 -4.91 10.96
CA ILE A 23 11.19 -5.61 11.41
C ILE A 23 9.98 -5.14 10.60
N ASP A 24 9.15 -6.08 10.12
CA ASP A 24 7.90 -5.76 9.42
C ASP A 24 6.94 -5.05 10.40
N THR A 25 6.49 -3.87 10.00
CA THR A 25 5.55 -3.07 10.81
C THR A 25 4.09 -3.50 10.63
N CYS A 26 3.83 -4.45 9.72
CA CYS A 26 2.51 -4.80 9.20
C CYS A 26 1.77 -3.67 8.46
N TYR A 27 2.37 -2.47 8.36
CA TYR A 27 1.87 -1.36 7.55
C TYR A 27 2.39 -1.41 6.12
N ARG A 28 1.55 -0.93 5.20
CA ARG A 28 1.83 -0.94 3.76
C ARG A 28 1.31 0.33 3.12
N ILE A 29 1.99 0.75 2.07
CA ILE A 29 1.44 1.68 1.07
C ILE A 29 0.96 0.80 -0.09
N HIS A 30 -0.34 0.76 -0.35
CA HIS A 30 -0.89 -0.17 -1.34
C HIS A 30 -2.04 0.44 -2.15
N GLY A 31 -2.35 -0.21 -3.27
CA GLY A 31 -3.51 0.14 -4.08
C GLY A 31 -4.82 -0.32 -3.45
N SER A 32 -5.92 0.00 -4.11
CA SER A 32 -7.25 -0.40 -3.66
C SER A 32 -8.18 -0.58 -4.85
N PRO A 33 -8.95 -1.68 -4.93
CA PRO A 33 -10.06 -1.77 -5.89
C PRO A 33 -11.24 -0.86 -5.50
N GLU A 34 -11.38 -0.54 -4.21
CA GLU A 34 -12.40 0.37 -3.67
C GLU A 34 -11.91 1.83 -3.73
N TRP A 35 -11.82 2.38 -4.93
CA TRP A 35 -11.34 3.75 -5.16
C TRP A 35 -12.16 4.82 -4.42
N CYS A 36 -13.46 4.59 -4.22
CA CYS A 36 -14.35 5.50 -3.50
C CYS A 36 -14.07 5.61 -1.99
N SER A 37 -13.23 4.73 -1.44
CA SER A 37 -12.84 4.75 -0.02
C SER A 37 -11.65 5.67 0.26
N ILE A 38 -10.96 6.15 -0.78
CA ILE A 38 -9.77 6.99 -0.65
C ILE A 38 -10.14 8.38 -0.15
N GLY A 39 -9.37 8.90 0.81
CA GLY A 39 -9.67 10.18 1.49
C GLY A 39 -10.56 10.06 2.72
N HIS A 40 -11.00 8.84 3.06
CA HIS A 40 -11.78 8.57 4.28
C HIS A 40 -10.96 7.78 5.31
N SER A 41 -11.27 7.95 6.59
CA SER A 41 -10.63 7.23 7.70
C SER A 41 -11.20 5.81 7.85
N VAL A 42 -10.97 4.97 6.84
CA VAL A 42 -11.52 3.60 6.75
C VAL A 42 -10.45 2.52 6.67
N SER A 43 -9.17 2.88 6.80
CA SER A 43 -8.08 1.91 6.86
C SER A 43 -7.73 1.54 8.31
N SER A 44 -7.25 0.32 8.52
CA SER A 44 -6.66 -0.11 9.81
C SER A 44 -5.20 0.37 9.96
N GLY A 45 -4.90 1.57 9.46
CA GLY A 45 -3.58 2.20 9.51
C GLY A 45 -2.65 1.98 8.31
N CYS A 46 -3.01 1.12 7.35
CA CYS A 46 -2.33 1.13 6.04
C CYS A 46 -2.68 2.39 5.22
N ILE A 47 -1.77 2.79 4.36
CA ILE A 47 -1.92 3.93 3.46
C ILE A 47 -2.44 3.41 2.11
N ARG A 48 -3.68 3.77 1.77
CA ARG A 48 -4.33 3.36 0.53
C ARG A 48 -4.21 4.43 -0.53
N LEU A 49 -3.90 4.02 -1.75
CA LEU A 49 -3.91 4.85 -2.94
C LEU A 49 -4.89 4.27 -3.97
N ILE A 50 -5.34 5.11 -4.91
CA ILE A 50 -5.96 4.58 -6.13
C ILE A 50 -4.91 3.79 -6.91
N ASN A 51 -5.35 2.79 -7.69
CA ASN A 51 -4.43 1.87 -8.36
C ASN A 51 -3.45 2.59 -9.31
N GLN A 52 -3.87 3.67 -9.96
CA GLN A 52 -3.00 4.44 -10.86
C GLN A 52 -1.79 5.05 -10.12
N ASP A 53 -2.02 5.60 -8.93
CA ASP A 53 -1.01 6.30 -8.16
C ASP A 53 -0.01 5.33 -7.52
N ILE A 54 -0.48 4.19 -7.00
CA ILE A 54 0.46 3.19 -6.46
C ILE A 54 1.33 2.59 -7.58
N ILE A 55 0.80 2.44 -8.79
CA ILE A 55 1.58 1.96 -9.94
C ILE A 55 2.68 2.96 -10.29
N ASP A 56 2.37 4.25 -10.29
CA ASP A 56 3.35 5.31 -10.54
C ASP A 56 4.40 5.37 -9.44
N LEU A 57 3.99 5.39 -8.17
CA LEU A 57 4.89 5.41 -7.02
C LEU A 57 5.82 4.19 -7.03
N TYR A 58 5.28 2.99 -7.24
CA TYR A 58 6.03 1.73 -7.26
C TYR A 58 7.16 1.73 -8.29
N LYS A 59 7.00 2.44 -9.42
CA LYS A 59 8.04 2.56 -10.46
C LYS A 59 9.19 3.49 -10.07
N ARG A 60 8.95 4.42 -9.13
CA ARG A 60 9.88 5.49 -8.77
C ARG A 60 10.68 5.20 -7.51
N VAL A 61 10.11 4.42 -6.60
CA VAL A 61 10.74 4.12 -5.30
C VAL A 61 11.66 2.91 -5.39
N ILE A 62 12.75 2.97 -4.62
CA ILE A 62 13.67 1.85 -4.42
C ILE A 62 13.45 1.21 -3.05
N VAL A 63 13.86 -0.04 -2.89
CA VAL A 63 13.89 -0.70 -1.59
C VAL A 63 14.85 0.06 -0.66
N GLY A 64 14.41 0.35 0.56
CA GLY A 64 15.17 1.16 1.53
C GLY A 64 14.86 2.66 1.49
N ALA A 65 13.99 3.12 0.60
CA ALA A 65 13.49 4.50 0.63
C ALA A 65 12.83 4.82 1.99
N SER A 66 13.13 5.99 2.54
CA SER A 66 12.57 6.43 3.83
C SER A 66 11.11 6.81 3.69
N VAL A 67 10.30 6.40 4.66
CA VAL A 67 8.90 6.80 4.81
C VAL A 67 8.79 7.62 6.09
N ILE A 68 8.29 8.86 5.98
CA ILE A 68 8.07 9.76 7.11
C ILE A 68 6.56 10.01 7.19
N VAL A 69 5.96 9.71 8.34
CA VAL A 69 4.53 9.92 8.61
C VAL A 69 4.43 10.91 9.78
N TYR A 70 3.59 11.93 9.62
CA TYR A 70 3.36 12.99 10.60
C TYR A 70 2.02 12.81 11.31
#